data_AF-A0A947AG95-F1
#
_entry.id   AF-A0A947AG95-F1
#
_cell.length_a   1.000
_cell.length_b   1.000
_cell.length_c   1.000
_cell.angle_alpha   90.00
_cell.angle_beta   90.00
_cell.angle_gamma   90.00
#
_symmetry.space_group_name_H-M   'P 1'
#
loop_
_entity.id
_entity.type
_entity.pdbx_description
1 polymer ?
#
loop_
_entity_poly.entity_id
_entity_poly.type
_entity_poly.pdbx_seq_one_letter_code
_entity_poly.pdbx_strand_id
1 'polypeptide(L)'
;MSQPIEDLDEVLKNHKLSKEEYEDILRILDGRHPNIVEIGIFSAMWSEHCSYKSSTKYLRGFPTEAPWVIQGPGENAGVIDIGEGMAAVFKMESHNHPSFIEPFQGAATGVGGILRDIFTMGARPVANLNALRFGTVKGDSDIAKYQRHLVRGVVDGIGSYGNCMGVPTIGGEVSFDESYNGNILVNAFSLGLVKSDEIFLGVASGMGNPVMYVGSKTGRDGLGGAVMSSDSFTEESKSLRPTVQVGDPFTEKLLLEA
;
A
#
# COMPACT_ATOMS: atom_id res chain seq x y z
N MET A 1 -17.82 -21.99 26.27
CA MET A 1 -17.96 -22.00 24.81
C MET A 1 -18.23 -20.57 24.38
N SER A 2 -17.46 -20.02 23.44
CA SER A 2 -17.75 -18.72 22.84
C SER A 2 -19.15 -18.77 22.21
N GLN A 3 -19.95 -17.73 22.37
CA GLN A 3 -21.25 -17.64 21.70
C GLN A 3 -21.08 -17.05 20.29
N PRO A 4 -21.94 -17.44 19.33
CA PRO A 4 -21.97 -16.81 18.01
C PRO A 4 -22.31 -15.31 18.15
N ILE A 5 -21.75 -14.50 17.25
CA ILE A 5 -22.04 -13.08 17.17
C ILE A 5 -23.52 -12.87 16.81
N GLU A 6 -24.21 -11.97 17.52
CA GLU A 6 -25.57 -11.53 17.19
C GLU A 6 -25.58 -10.88 15.79
N ASP A 7 -26.64 -11.11 15.02
CA ASP A 7 -26.79 -10.57 13.66
C ASP A 7 -25.62 -10.91 12.72
N LEU A 8 -25.11 -12.14 12.80
CA LEU A 8 -23.96 -12.62 12.03
C LEU A 8 -24.02 -12.25 10.54
N ASP A 9 -25.16 -12.40 9.88
CA ASP A 9 -25.31 -12.09 8.46
C ASP A 9 -25.04 -10.60 8.15
N GLU A 10 -25.46 -9.69 9.04
CA GLU A 10 -25.17 -8.26 8.91
C GLU A 10 -23.69 -7.96 9.19
N VAL A 11 -23.12 -8.60 10.23
CA VAL A 11 -21.71 -8.45 10.59
C VAL A 11 -20.80 -8.90 9.45
N LEU A 12 -21.06 -10.07 8.85
CA LEU A 12 -20.28 -10.58 7.72
C LEU A 12 -20.39 -9.65 6.50
N LYS A 13 -21.60 -9.15 6.21
CA LYS A 13 -21.81 -8.19 5.12
C LYS A 13 -21.01 -6.90 5.34
N ASN A 14 -21.04 -6.34 6.55
CA ASN A 14 -20.30 -5.12 6.89
C ASN A 14 -18.78 -5.32 6.82
N HIS A 15 -18.30 -6.54 7.04
CA HIS A 15 -16.88 -6.92 6.95
C HIS A 15 -16.50 -7.54 5.60
N LYS A 16 -17.41 -7.54 4.62
CA LYS A 16 -17.22 -8.15 3.29
C LYS A 16 -16.67 -9.58 3.33
N LEU A 17 -17.09 -10.34 4.33
CA LEU A 17 -16.78 -11.76 4.47
C LEU A 17 -17.95 -12.59 3.97
N SER A 18 -17.66 -13.66 3.24
CA SER A 18 -18.66 -14.65 2.84
C SER A 18 -18.98 -15.61 4.00
N LYS A 19 -20.09 -16.36 3.89
CA LYS A 19 -20.40 -17.44 4.85
C LYS A 19 -19.35 -18.55 4.82
N GLU A 20 -18.80 -18.85 3.65
CA GLU A 20 -17.71 -19.82 3.48
C GLU A 20 -16.43 -19.34 4.19
N GLU A 21 -16.06 -18.06 4.02
CA GLU A 21 -14.91 -17.48 4.73
C GLU A 21 -15.11 -17.52 6.25
N TYR A 22 -16.36 -17.34 6.74
CA TYR A 22 -16.65 -17.50 8.16
C TYR A 22 -16.51 -18.95 8.66
N GLU A 23 -16.94 -19.94 7.87
CA GLU A 23 -16.71 -21.35 8.20
C GLU A 23 -15.20 -21.67 8.27
N ASP A 24 -14.39 -21.09 7.38
CA ASP A 24 -12.94 -21.20 7.41
C ASP A 24 -12.32 -20.60 8.67
N ILE A 25 -12.82 -19.43 9.09
CA ILE A 25 -12.41 -18.80 10.35
C ILE A 25 -12.70 -19.73 11.53
N LEU A 26 -13.88 -20.34 11.59
CA LEU A 26 -14.21 -21.30 12.64
C LEU A 26 -13.27 -22.51 12.62
N ARG A 27 -12.89 -23.00 11.44
CA ARG A 27 -11.92 -24.11 11.31
C ARG A 27 -10.54 -23.71 11.85
N ILE A 28 -10.06 -22.51 11.53
CA ILE A 28 -8.78 -21.97 12.02
C ILE A 28 -8.78 -21.79 13.54
N LEU A 29 -9.93 -21.45 14.11
CA LEU A 29 -10.10 -21.23 15.55
C LEU A 29 -10.56 -22.49 16.31
N ASP A 30 -10.38 -23.68 15.74
CA ASP A 30 -10.77 -24.97 16.34
C ASP A 30 -12.23 -25.02 16.81
N GLY A 31 -13.14 -24.46 16.00
CA GLY A 31 -14.58 -24.39 16.25
C GLY A 31 -15.01 -23.29 17.21
N ARG A 32 -14.08 -22.45 17.71
CA ARG A 32 -14.41 -21.27 18.51
C ARG A 32 -14.95 -20.15 17.64
N HIS A 33 -16.03 -19.51 18.08
CA HIS A 33 -16.56 -18.32 17.45
C HIS A 33 -15.62 -17.13 17.65
N PRO A 34 -15.26 -16.41 16.56
CA PRO A 34 -14.48 -15.19 16.67
C PRO A 34 -15.30 -14.07 17.34
N ASN A 35 -14.62 -13.16 18.02
CA ASN A 35 -15.22 -11.88 18.43
C ASN A 35 -15.16 -10.84 17.29
N ILE A 36 -15.78 -9.68 17.48
CA ILE A 36 -15.86 -8.63 16.45
C ILE A 36 -14.48 -8.11 16.00
N VAL A 37 -13.49 -8.07 16.91
CA VAL A 37 -12.12 -7.64 16.60
C VAL A 37 -11.42 -8.68 15.73
N GLU A 38 -11.56 -9.96 16.08
CA GLU A 38 -11.02 -11.07 15.28
C GLU A 38 -11.63 -11.08 13.86
N ILE A 39 -12.94 -10.87 13.74
CA ILE A 39 -13.63 -10.70 12.45
C ILE A 39 -13.02 -9.54 11.65
N GLY A 40 -12.80 -8.39 12.29
CA GLY A 40 -12.15 -7.23 11.65
C GLY A 40 -10.74 -7.55 11.14
N ILE A 41 -9.95 -8.31 11.92
CA ILE A 41 -8.61 -8.76 11.52
C ILE A 41 -8.70 -9.69 10.30
N PHE A 42 -9.54 -10.72 10.34
CA PHE A 42 -9.71 -11.63 9.19
C PHE A 42 -10.18 -10.89 7.94
N SER A 43 -11.17 -10.01 8.07
CA SER A 43 -11.66 -9.16 6.99
C SER A 43 -10.56 -8.35 6.31
N ALA A 44 -9.72 -7.67 7.11
CA ALA A 44 -8.60 -6.91 6.57
C ALA A 44 -7.56 -7.80 5.88
N MET A 45 -7.16 -8.89 6.54
CA MET A 45 -6.10 -9.78 6.04
C MET A 45 -6.52 -10.62 4.81
N TRP A 46 -7.81 -10.94 4.68
CA TRP A 46 -8.36 -11.73 3.56
C TRP A 46 -8.99 -10.89 2.45
N SER A 47 -8.90 -9.56 2.55
CA SER A 47 -9.23 -8.66 1.46
C SER A 47 -8.35 -8.94 0.22
N GLU A 48 -8.83 -8.60 -0.98
CA GLU A 48 -8.04 -8.79 -2.20
C GLU A 48 -6.72 -8.01 -2.14
N HIS A 49 -6.76 -6.79 -1.58
CA HIS A 49 -5.60 -5.93 -1.40
C HIS A 49 -4.47 -6.59 -0.59
N CYS A 50 -4.79 -7.33 0.48
CA CYS A 50 -3.79 -7.97 1.33
C CYS A 50 -3.44 -9.40 0.88
N SER A 51 -4.45 -10.16 0.44
CA SER A 51 -4.29 -11.60 0.18
C SER A 51 -3.93 -11.95 -1.26
N TYR A 52 -4.16 -11.05 -2.22
CA TYR A 52 -3.96 -11.30 -3.65
C TYR A 52 -4.68 -12.58 -4.12
N LYS A 53 -5.82 -12.92 -3.50
CA LYS A 53 -6.49 -14.22 -3.69
C LYS A 53 -6.91 -14.48 -5.14
N SER A 54 -7.22 -13.44 -5.91
CA SER A 54 -7.54 -13.60 -7.33
C SER A 54 -6.30 -13.67 -8.25
N SER A 55 -5.22 -12.98 -7.87
CA SER A 55 -4.07 -12.71 -8.74
C SER A 55 -2.88 -13.65 -8.52
N THR A 56 -2.69 -14.16 -7.30
CA THR A 56 -1.57 -15.03 -6.91
C THR A 56 -1.36 -16.19 -7.88
N LYS A 57 -2.44 -16.81 -8.36
CA LYS A 57 -2.36 -17.94 -9.32
C LYS A 57 -1.69 -17.58 -10.65
N TYR A 58 -1.81 -16.33 -11.09
CA TYR A 58 -1.17 -15.84 -12.31
C TYR A 58 0.26 -15.35 -12.03
N LEU A 59 0.50 -14.76 -10.86
CA LEU A 59 1.81 -14.24 -10.47
C LEU A 59 2.87 -15.34 -10.27
N ARG A 60 2.45 -16.56 -9.87
CA ARG A 60 3.35 -17.71 -9.71
C ARG A 60 4.07 -18.16 -10.98
N GLY A 61 3.62 -17.71 -12.16
CA GLY A 61 4.24 -18.06 -13.44
C GLY A 61 5.46 -17.22 -13.81
N PHE A 62 5.75 -16.13 -13.08
CA PHE A 62 6.89 -15.27 -13.41
C PHE A 62 8.22 -15.89 -13.00
N PRO A 63 9.29 -15.69 -13.79
CA PRO A 63 10.64 -16.06 -13.37
C PRO A 63 11.11 -15.12 -12.25
N THR A 64 11.43 -15.69 -11.08
CA THR A 64 11.81 -14.94 -9.88
C THR A 64 13.24 -15.22 -9.40
N GLU A 65 13.96 -16.11 -10.09
CA GLU A 65 15.30 -16.55 -9.71
C GLU A 65 16.31 -16.19 -10.80
N ALA A 66 17.44 -15.61 -10.38
CA ALA A 66 18.63 -15.41 -11.20
C ALA A 66 19.85 -15.26 -10.29
N PRO A 67 21.10 -15.43 -10.78
CA PRO A 67 22.30 -15.36 -9.95
C PRO A 67 22.49 -14.03 -9.20
N TRP A 68 21.95 -12.95 -9.73
CA TRP A 68 22.01 -11.61 -9.13
C TRP A 68 20.77 -11.26 -8.30
N VAL A 69 19.79 -12.16 -8.14
CA VAL A 69 18.63 -11.93 -7.27
C VAL A 69 19.00 -12.36 -5.87
N ILE A 70 19.15 -11.39 -4.96
CA ILE A 70 19.43 -11.64 -3.55
C ILE A 70 18.12 -11.97 -2.82
N GLN A 71 17.06 -11.22 -3.12
CA GLN A 71 15.72 -11.42 -2.54
C GLN A 71 14.65 -11.23 -3.62
N GLY A 72 13.94 -12.31 -3.93
CA GLY A 72 12.76 -12.31 -4.79
C GLY A 72 11.48 -11.95 -4.02
N PRO A 73 10.28 -12.23 -4.59
CA PRO A 73 9.00 -12.01 -3.91
C PRO A 73 8.93 -12.75 -2.56
N GLY A 74 8.43 -12.08 -1.52
CA GLY A 74 8.26 -12.66 -0.18
C GLY A 74 8.57 -11.68 0.96
N GLU A 75 9.31 -10.62 0.66
CA GLU A 75 9.64 -9.53 1.58
C GLU A 75 9.01 -8.21 1.11
N ASN A 76 9.22 -7.13 1.87
CA ASN A 76 8.69 -5.80 1.53
C ASN A 76 9.16 -5.31 0.16
N ALA A 77 10.40 -5.62 -0.25
CA ALA A 77 10.94 -5.18 -1.53
C ALA A 77 11.84 -6.25 -2.17
N GLY A 78 12.03 -6.15 -3.50
CA GLY A 78 12.97 -6.99 -4.24
C GLY A 78 14.40 -6.47 -4.10
N VAL A 79 15.37 -7.38 -4.08
CA VAL A 79 16.79 -7.04 -3.93
C VAL A 79 17.62 -7.74 -5.00
N ILE A 80 18.47 -6.96 -5.68
CA ILE A 80 19.44 -7.48 -6.65
C ILE A 80 20.87 -7.04 -6.30
N ASP A 81 21.83 -7.90 -6.59
CA ASP A 81 23.25 -7.58 -6.56
C ASP A 81 23.59 -6.63 -7.72
N ILE A 82 24.29 -5.54 -7.41
CA ILE A 82 24.77 -4.57 -8.39
C ILE A 82 26.30 -4.52 -8.48
N GLY A 83 26.98 -5.47 -7.84
CA GLY A 83 28.43 -5.59 -7.81
C GLY A 83 29.08 -4.79 -6.67
N GLU A 84 30.40 -4.96 -6.52
CA GLU A 84 31.23 -4.23 -5.55
C GLU A 84 30.75 -4.34 -4.08
N GLY A 85 30.05 -5.42 -3.74
CA GLY A 85 29.49 -5.63 -2.39
C GLY A 85 28.25 -4.77 -2.09
N MET A 86 27.61 -4.22 -3.12
CA MET A 86 26.41 -3.40 -3.02
C MET A 86 25.19 -4.11 -3.61
N ALA A 87 24.02 -3.79 -3.06
CA ALA A 87 22.74 -4.27 -3.53
C ALA A 87 21.77 -3.10 -3.80
N ALA A 88 20.92 -3.27 -4.80
CA ALA A 88 19.79 -2.39 -5.09
C ALA A 88 18.50 -3.00 -4.55
N VAL A 89 17.79 -2.23 -3.72
CA VAL A 89 16.48 -2.59 -3.17
C VAL A 89 15.43 -1.73 -3.84
N PHE A 90 14.39 -2.35 -4.40
CA PHE A 90 13.36 -1.60 -5.11
C PHE A 90 11.99 -2.26 -5.04
N LYS A 91 10.96 -1.42 -5.13
CA LYS A 91 9.56 -1.84 -5.17
C LYS A 91 8.75 -0.78 -5.92
N MET A 92 7.59 -1.19 -6.42
CA MET A 92 6.55 -0.30 -6.92
C MET A 92 5.25 -0.63 -6.17
N GLU A 93 4.54 0.39 -5.72
CA GLU A 93 3.20 0.28 -5.15
C GLU A 93 2.19 1.16 -5.91
N SER A 94 0.91 0.98 -5.59
CA SER A 94 -0.18 1.80 -6.15
C SER A 94 -1.05 2.38 -5.04
N HIS A 95 -1.48 3.62 -5.20
CA HIS A 95 -2.34 4.31 -4.24
C HIS A 95 -3.54 4.96 -4.96
N ASN A 96 -4.15 4.20 -5.86
CA ASN A 96 -5.14 4.66 -6.85
C ASN A 96 -6.42 5.24 -6.20
N HIS A 97 -7.13 4.41 -5.42
CA HIS A 97 -8.43 4.76 -4.85
C HIS A 97 -8.33 5.98 -3.91
N PRO A 98 -7.38 6.04 -2.96
CA PRO A 98 -7.22 7.24 -2.13
C PRO A 98 -6.88 8.48 -2.95
N SER A 99 -6.00 8.35 -3.96
CA SER A 99 -5.63 9.48 -4.83
C SER A 99 -6.77 9.99 -5.71
N PHE A 100 -7.74 9.13 -6.04
CA PHE A 100 -8.94 9.58 -6.76
C PHE A 100 -9.89 10.38 -5.86
N ILE A 101 -9.91 10.10 -4.55
CA ILE A 101 -10.80 10.74 -3.57
C ILE A 101 -10.20 12.05 -3.04
N GLU A 102 -8.92 12.01 -2.64
CA GLU A 102 -8.13 13.12 -2.12
C GLU A 102 -6.72 13.02 -2.75
N PRO A 103 -6.45 13.77 -3.82
CA PRO A 103 -5.29 13.52 -4.68
C PRO A 103 -3.95 13.88 -4.04
N PHE A 104 -3.91 14.86 -3.15
CA PHE A 104 -2.66 15.28 -2.52
C PHE A 104 -2.20 14.24 -1.49
N GLN A 105 -3.03 13.96 -0.50
CA GLN A 105 -2.75 13.03 0.58
C GLN A 105 -2.66 11.62 0.05
N GLY A 106 -3.58 11.22 -0.85
CA GLY A 106 -3.53 9.90 -1.48
C GLY A 106 -2.20 9.64 -2.18
N ALA A 107 -1.66 10.61 -2.93
CA ALA A 107 -0.38 10.42 -3.59
C ALA A 107 0.81 10.53 -2.61
N ALA A 108 0.75 11.46 -1.65
CA ALA A 108 1.77 11.66 -0.64
C ALA A 108 1.98 10.41 0.24
N THR A 109 0.89 9.79 0.73
CA THR A 109 0.99 8.56 1.53
C THR A 109 1.46 7.37 0.71
N GLY A 110 1.18 7.35 -0.61
CA GLY A 110 1.74 6.36 -1.53
C GLY A 110 3.27 6.46 -1.63
N VAL A 111 3.82 7.68 -1.65
CA VAL A 111 5.28 7.90 -1.60
C VAL A 111 5.86 7.50 -0.24
N GLY A 112 5.20 7.84 0.86
CA GLY A 112 5.66 7.39 2.19
C GLY A 112 5.63 5.87 2.34
N GLY A 113 4.57 5.21 1.86
CA GLY A 113 4.47 3.74 1.86
C GLY A 113 5.65 3.07 1.18
N ILE A 114 5.92 3.46 -0.06
CA ILE A 114 7.00 2.86 -0.84
C ILE A 114 8.38 3.14 -0.23
N LEU A 115 8.59 4.31 0.37
CA LEU A 115 9.87 4.62 1.05
C LEU A 115 10.08 3.70 2.26
N ARG A 116 9.03 3.48 3.07
CA ARG A 116 9.09 2.55 4.22
C ARG A 116 9.43 1.12 3.80
N ASP A 117 8.89 0.65 2.69
CA ASP A 117 9.25 -0.68 2.18
C ASP A 117 10.74 -0.79 1.85
N ILE A 118 11.35 0.27 1.33
CA ILE A 118 12.77 0.27 0.99
C ILE A 118 13.65 0.34 2.24
N PHE A 119 13.39 1.29 3.14
CA PHE A 119 14.31 1.49 4.27
C PHE A 119 14.15 0.45 5.38
N THR A 120 12.99 -0.23 5.48
CA THR A 120 12.84 -1.38 6.38
C THR A 120 13.66 -2.59 5.95
N MET A 121 14.15 -2.62 4.70
CA MET A 121 15.12 -3.62 4.22
C MET A 121 16.58 -3.23 4.51
N GLY A 122 16.82 -2.13 5.23
CA GLY A 122 18.16 -1.58 5.50
C GLY A 122 18.71 -0.67 4.42
N ALA A 123 17.98 -0.47 3.32
CA ALA A 123 18.46 0.32 2.20
C ALA A 123 18.17 1.80 2.36
N ARG A 124 19.14 2.64 1.99
CA ARG A 124 18.91 4.09 1.92
C ARG A 124 18.18 4.42 0.61
N PRO A 125 16.96 4.98 0.63
CA PRO A 125 16.30 5.43 -0.58
C PRO A 125 17.11 6.55 -1.26
N VAL A 126 17.36 6.42 -2.57
CA VAL A 126 18.17 7.35 -3.37
C VAL A 126 17.42 7.98 -4.53
N ALA A 127 16.36 7.32 -5.01
CA ALA A 127 15.58 7.81 -6.14
C ALA A 127 14.15 7.29 -6.10
N ASN A 128 13.21 8.17 -6.45
CA ASN A 128 11.83 7.82 -6.69
C ASN A 128 11.50 7.92 -8.19
N LEU A 129 10.55 7.11 -8.64
CA LEU A 129 9.89 7.25 -9.94
C LEU A 129 8.38 7.08 -9.76
N ASN A 130 7.61 7.48 -10.76
CA ASN A 130 6.16 7.29 -10.75
C ASN A 130 5.63 6.82 -12.11
N ALA A 131 4.52 6.08 -12.08
CA ALA A 131 3.74 5.78 -13.27
C ALA A 131 2.31 6.27 -13.04
N LEU A 132 1.93 7.33 -13.76
CA LEU A 132 0.67 8.04 -13.57
C LEU A 132 -0.22 7.87 -14.80
N ARG A 133 -1.52 7.64 -14.57
CA ARG A 133 -2.54 7.54 -15.62
C ARG A 133 -3.73 8.40 -15.24
N PHE A 134 -4.10 9.33 -16.13
CA PHE A 134 -5.21 10.26 -15.92
C PHE A 134 -6.20 10.21 -17.08
N GLY A 135 -7.40 10.73 -16.82
CA GLY A 135 -8.46 10.88 -17.80
C GLY A 135 -8.25 12.05 -18.77
N THR A 136 -9.33 12.42 -19.46
CA THR A 136 -9.38 13.56 -20.37
C THR A 136 -9.10 14.86 -19.64
N VAL A 137 -8.04 15.58 -20.00
CA VAL A 137 -7.67 16.89 -19.40
C VAL A 137 -7.90 18.09 -20.32
N LYS A 138 -8.27 17.86 -21.58
CA LYS A 138 -8.48 18.93 -22.58
C LYS A 138 -9.95 19.37 -22.64
N GLY A 139 -10.18 20.65 -22.92
CA GLY A 139 -11.52 21.25 -23.02
C GLY A 139 -12.11 21.66 -21.66
N ASP A 140 -13.39 22.05 -21.69
CA ASP A 140 -14.09 22.71 -20.58
C ASP A 140 -15.17 21.86 -19.90
N SER A 141 -15.21 20.56 -20.21
CA SER A 141 -16.11 19.62 -19.53
C SER A 141 -15.77 19.51 -18.05
N ASP A 142 -16.75 19.11 -17.23
CA ASP A 142 -16.52 18.93 -15.80
C ASP A 142 -15.55 17.78 -15.51
N ILE A 143 -15.55 16.73 -16.36
CA ILE A 143 -14.54 15.68 -16.35
C ILE A 143 -13.14 16.28 -16.55
N ALA A 144 -12.96 17.14 -17.55
CA ALA A 144 -11.67 17.76 -17.83
C ALA A 144 -11.18 18.67 -16.69
N LYS A 145 -12.10 19.42 -16.07
CA LYS A 145 -11.78 20.22 -14.87
C LYS A 145 -11.37 19.34 -13.69
N TYR A 146 -12.10 18.25 -13.45
CA TYR A 146 -11.82 17.33 -12.35
C TYR A 146 -10.49 16.59 -12.55
N GLN A 147 -10.23 16.06 -13.74
CA GLN A 147 -8.96 15.40 -14.06
C GLN A 147 -7.77 16.35 -13.93
N ARG A 148 -7.91 17.63 -14.30
CA ARG A 148 -6.87 18.65 -14.03
C ARG A 148 -6.64 18.90 -12.53
N HIS A 149 -7.68 18.80 -11.70
CA HIS A 149 -7.55 18.87 -10.25
C HIS A 149 -6.78 17.65 -9.69
N LEU A 150 -7.11 16.45 -10.17
CA LEU A 150 -6.40 15.21 -9.80
C LEU A 150 -4.92 15.27 -10.18
N VAL A 151 -4.60 15.68 -11.41
CA VAL A 151 -3.20 15.84 -11.86
C VAL A 151 -2.42 16.76 -10.93
N ARG A 152 -2.97 17.95 -10.61
CA ARG A 152 -2.30 18.91 -9.73
C ARG A 152 -2.09 18.33 -8.33
N GLY A 153 -3.14 17.80 -7.71
CA GLY A 153 -3.06 17.26 -6.37
C GLY A 153 -2.07 16.10 -6.26
N VAL A 154 -2.09 15.16 -7.22
CA VAL A 154 -1.17 14.01 -7.22
C VAL A 154 0.28 14.45 -7.36
N VAL A 155 0.58 15.34 -8.32
CA VAL A 155 1.95 15.81 -8.53
C VAL A 155 2.44 16.62 -7.32
N ASP A 156 1.59 17.47 -6.75
CA ASP A 156 1.91 18.24 -5.55
C ASP A 156 2.15 17.32 -4.34
N GLY A 157 1.36 16.27 -4.16
CA GLY A 157 1.50 15.29 -3.08
C GLY A 157 2.80 14.48 -3.19
N ILE A 158 3.10 13.96 -4.39
CA ILE A 158 4.36 13.24 -4.67
C ILE A 158 5.56 14.15 -4.40
N GLY A 159 5.53 15.36 -4.95
CA GLY A 159 6.60 16.34 -4.78
C GLY A 159 6.78 16.73 -3.32
N SER A 160 5.69 17.01 -2.60
CA SER A 160 5.75 17.39 -1.19
C SER A 160 6.41 16.31 -0.34
N TYR A 161 5.99 15.06 -0.45
CA TYR A 161 6.50 14.00 0.41
C TYR A 161 7.97 13.67 0.09
N GLY A 162 8.31 13.50 -1.20
CA GLY A 162 9.68 13.22 -1.63
C GLY A 162 10.66 14.34 -1.27
N ASN A 163 10.26 15.61 -1.45
CA ASN A 163 11.08 16.76 -1.10
C ASN A 163 11.35 16.84 0.41
N CYS A 164 10.34 16.59 1.25
CA CYS A 164 10.51 16.55 2.70
C CYS A 164 11.43 15.42 3.16
N MET A 165 11.31 14.23 2.55
CA MET A 165 12.20 13.09 2.82
C MET A 165 13.63 13.28 2.29
N GLY A 166 13.83 14.23 1.37
CA GLY A 166 15.10 14.44 0.69
C GLY A 166 15.43 13.36 -0.34
N VAL A 167 14.42 12.71 -0.92
CA VAL A 167 14.58 11.65 -1.93
C VAL A 167 14.01 12.15 -3.26
N PRO A 168 14.84 12.36 -4.30
CA PRO A 168 14.41 12.98 -5.53
C PRO A 168 13.54 12.05 -6.38
N THR A 169 12.45 12.58 -6.93
CA THR A 169 11.74 11.92 -8.04
C THR A 169 12.47 12.25 -9.34
N ILE A 170 13.24 11.29 -9.86
CA ILE A 170 14.17 11.52 -10.98
C ILE A 170 13.56 11.29 -12.36
N GLY A 171 12.37 10.71 -12.41
CA GLY A 171 11.67 10.42 -13.66
C GLY A 171 10.37 9.69 -13.43
N GLY A 172 9.73 9.28 -14.52
CA GLY A 172 8.48 8.55 -14.49
C GLY A 172 7.79 8.54 -15.84
N GLU A 173 6.56 8.03 -15.85
CA GLU A 173 5.70 7.97 -17.01
C GLU A 173 4.34 8.58 -16.71
N VAL A 174 3.83 9.41 -17.62
CA VAL A 174 2.48 9.98 -17.53
C VAL A 174 1.75 9.74 -18.84
N SER A 175 0.54 9.18 -18.77
CA SER A 175 -0.34 9.10 -19.94
C SER A 175 -1.76 9.53 -19.62
N PHE A 176 -2.48 9.93 -20.67
CA PHE A 176 -3.83 10.46 -20.61
C PHE A 176 -4.72 9.68 -21.58
N ASP A 177 -5.77 9.06 -21.06
CA ASP A 177 -6.74 8.30 -21.86
C ASP A 177 -8.13 8.36 -21.20
N GLU A 178 -9.18 8.43 -22.01
CA GLU A 178 -10.56 8.55 -21.50
C GLU A 178 -11.00 7.36 -20.64
N SER A 179 -10.38 6.19 -20.80
CA SER A 179 -10.64 5.01 -19.95
C SER A 179 -10.32 5.26 -18.46
N TYR A 180 -9.46 6.25 -18.14
CA TYR A 180 -9.13 6.64 -16.78
C TYR A 180 -10.02 7.77 -16.22
N ASN A 181 -11.09 8.14 -16.92
CA ASN A 181 -12.02 9.17 -16.44
C ASN A 181 -12.69 8.81 -15.11
N GLY A 182 -12.98 7.53 -14.91
CA GLY A 182 -13.62 7.00 -13.69
C GLY A 182 -12.66 6.55 -12.59
N ASN A 183 -11.40 6.30 -12.92
CA ASN A 183 -10.37 5.93 -11.96
C ASN A 183 -8.96 6.24 -12.51
N ILE A 184 -8.15 6.92 -11.71
CA ILE A 184 -6.76 7.25 -12.04
C ILE A 184 -5.82 6.17 -11.52
N LEU A 185 -4.65 6.01 -12.14
CA LEU A 185 -3.59 5.16 -11.60
C LEU A 185 -2.46 6.05 -11.07
N VAL A 186 -2.07 5.80 -9.83
CA VAL A 186 -1.00 6.51 -9.13
C VAL A 186 -0.07 5.46 -8.53
N ASN A 187 0.97 5.12 -9.30
CA ASN A 187 1.98 4.17 -8.90
C ASN A 187 3.25 4.91 -8.47
N ALA A 188 3.80 4.52 -7.33
CA ALA A 188 5.02 5.08 -6.75
C ALA A 188 6.09 3.99 -6.67
N PHE A 189 7.28 4.30 -7.19
CA PHE A 189 8.46 3.47 -7.16
C PHE A 189 9.53 4.14 -6.32
N SER A 190 10.28 3.33 -5.58
CA SER A 190 11.49 3.78 -4.91
C SER A 190 12.63 2.79 -5.11
N LEU A 191 13.83 3.33 -5.26
CA LEU A 191 15.10 2.63 -5.31
C LEU A 191 15.94 3.05 -4.12
N GLY A 192 16.46 2.08 -3.39
CA GLY A 192 17.46 2.25 -2.36
C GLY A 192 18.72 1.44 -2.60
N LEU A 193 19.80 1.84 -1.92
CA LEU A 193 21.09 1.17 -1.94
C LEU A 193 21.47 0.70 -0.54
N VAL A 194 22.08 -0.48 -0.47
CA VAL A 194 22.55 -1.10 0.77
C VAL A 194 23.80 -1.92 0.48
N LYS A 195 24.65 -2.18 1.49
CA LYS A 195 25.68 -3.21 1.35
C LYS A 195 25.02 -4.57 1.36
N SER A 196 25.54 -5.52 0.59
CA SER A 196 24.92 -6.84 0.43
C SER A 196 24.85 -7.64 1.73
N ASP A 197 25.65 -7.31 2.75
CA ASP A 197 25.67 -7.93 4.08
C ASP A 197 24.89 -7.14 5.16
N GLU A 198 24.26 -6.02 4.79
CA GLU A 198 23.49 -5.15 5.70
C GLU A 198 21.98 -5.15 5.38
N ILE A 199 21.50 -6.13 4.61
CA ILE A 199 20.08 -6.30 4.27
C ILE A 199 19.32 -6.83 5.49
N PHE A 200 18.21 -6.17 5.84
CA PHE A 200 17.28 -6.64 6.86
C PHE A 200 16.06 -7.30 6.22
N LEU A 201 15.57 -8.37 6.86
CA LEU A 201 14.35 -9.08 6.45
C LEU A 201 13.27 -8.91 7.53
N GLY A 202 12.00 -8.98 7.14
CA GLY A 202 10.84 -8.83 8.03
C GLY A 202 10.59 -10.01 8.96
N VAL A 203 11.64 -10.74 9.37
CA VAL A 203 11.54 -11.97 10.17
C VAL A 203 11.89 -11.68 11.63
N ALA A 204 10.90 -11.81 12.51
CA ALA A 204 11.13 -11.85 13.95
C ALA A 204 11.43 -13.30 14.41
N SER A 205 12.52 -13.50 15.14
CA SER A 205 12.86 -14.79 15.75
C SER A 205 13.29 -14.62 17.20
N GLY A 206 13.11 -15.66 18.02
CA GLY A 206 13.51 -15.69 19.43
C GLY A 206 12.40 -15.31 20.42
N MET A 207 12.11 -16.21 21.37
CA MET A 207 11.17 -15.92 22.46
C MET A 207 11.75 -14.88 23.43
N GLY A 208 10.91 -13.97 23.90
CA GLY A 208 11.29 -12.96 24.88
C GLY A 208 11.88 -11.67 24.28
N ASN A 209 12.03 -11.59 22.96
CA ASN A 209 12.45 -10.35 22.31
C ASN A 209 11.37 -9.27 22.43
N PRO A 210 11.74 -8.01 22.75
CA PRO A 210 10.78 -6.91 22.82
C PRO A 210 10.27 -6.54 21.43
N VAL A 211 8.99 -6.20 21.34
CA VAL A 211 8.39 -5.59 20.14
C VAL A 211 8.32 -4.08 20.35
N MET A 212 8.98 -3.33 19.48
CA MET A 212 9.01 -1.87 19.56
C MET A 212 8.09 -1.27 18.50
N TYR A 213 7.32 -0.26 18.91
CA TYR A 213 6.53 0.58 18.03
C TYR A 213 7.23 1.92 17.90
N VAL A 214 7.55 2.33 16.68
CA VAL A 214 8.27 3.59 16.40
C VAL A 214 7.51 4.36 15.33
N GLY A 215 7.23 5.64 15.59
CA GLY A 215 6.50 6.53 14.68
C GLY A 215 5.40 7.32 15.38
N SER A 216 4.48 7.84 14.58
CA SER A 216 3.31 8.62 15.04
C SER A 216 2.38 7.80 15.92
N LYS A 217 1.53 8.43 16.74
CA LYS A 217 0.53 7.70 17.53
C LYS A 217 -0.55 7.10 16.63
N THR A 218 -0.97 5.87 16.91
CA THR A 218 -2.12 5.24 16.22
C THR A 218 -3.40 6.05 16.46
N GLY A 219 -3.92 6.67 15.40
CA GLY A 219 -5.21 7.35 15.39
C GLY A 219 -6.34 6.46 14.84
N ARG A 220 -7.45 7.08 14.43
CA ARG A 220 -8.55 6.41 13.73
C ARG A 220 -8.41 6.45 12.21
N ASP A 221 -7.20 6.76 11.74
CA ASP A 221 -6.89 7.01 10.34
C ASP A 221 -6.93 5.72 9.51
N GLY A 222 -7.64 5.72 8.39
CA GLY A 222 -7.66 4.59 7.44
C GLY A 222 -8.32 3.30 7.91
N LEU A 223 -9.18 3.32 8.95
CA LEU A 223 -9.95 2.15 9.35
C LEU A 223 -10.77 1.61 8.14
N GLY A 224 -10.54 0.35 7.78
CA GLY A 224 -11.15 -0.30 6.61
C GLY A 224 -10.48 0.00 5.26
N GLY A 225 -9.31 0.66 5.24
CA GLY A 225 -8.64 1.09 4.00
C GLY A 225 -8.33 -0.05 3.01
N ALA A 226 -7.88 -1.21 3.48
CA ALA A 226 -7.61 -2.38 2.62
C ALA A 226 -8.88 -2.94 1.97
N VAL A 227 -9.97 -3.00 2.75
CA VAL A 227 -11.28 -3.48 2.31
C VAL A 227 -11.94 -2.48 1.34
N MET A 228 -11.70 -1.18 1.53
CA MET A 228 -12.15 -0.10 0.65
C MET A 228 -11.37 -0.09 -0.68
N SER A 229 -10.06 -0.30 -0.63
CA SER A 229 -9.20 -0.39 -1.82
C SER A 229 -9.50 -1.62 -2.69
N SER A 230 -10.21 -2.60 -2.13
CA SER A 230 -10.67 -3.81 -2.84
C SER A 230 -12.05 -3.63 -3.50
N ASP A 231 -12.70 -2.46 -3.37
CA ASP A 231 -14.05 -2.21 -3.89
C ASP A 231 -14.07 -1.46 -5.23
N SER A 232 -15.22 -1.50 -5.90
CA SER A 232 -15.50 -0.77 -7.14
C SER A 232 -15.92 0.68 -6.88
N PHE A 233 -15.70 1.57 -7.86
CA PHE A 233 -16.12 2.97 -7.78
C PHE A 233 -17.65 3.10 -7.81
N THR A 234 -18.23 3.73 -6.80
CA THR A 234 -19.64 4.16 -6.78
C THR A 234 -19.73 5.65 -6.46
N GLU A 235 -20.86 6.30 -6.77
CA GLU A 235 -21.08 7.72 -6.47
C GLU A 235 -20.95 8.07 -4.96
N GLU A 236 -20.98 7.05 -4.09
CA GLU A 236 -20.83 7.19 -2.63
C GLU A 236 -19.36 7.37 -2.17
N SER A 237 -18.37 7.16 -3.05
CA SER A 237 -16.93 7.28 -2.71
C SER A 237 -16.51 8.66 -2.18
N LYS A 238 -17.28 9.73 -2.46
CA LYS A 238 -17.01 11.07 -1.92
C LYS A 238 -17.16 11.16 -0.41
N SER A 239 -18.01 10.32 0.20
CA SER A 239 -18.20 10.26 1.66
C SER A 239 -16.99 9.67 2.40
N LEU A 240 -16.08 9.03 1.67
CA LEU A 240 -14.89 8.36 2.20
C LEU A 240 -13.68 9.29 2.35
N ARG A 241 -13.76 10.57 1.96
CA ARG A 241 -12.65 11.54 2.15
C ARG A 241 -12.01 11.54 3.55
N PRO A 242 -12.77 11.44 4.67
CA PRO A 242 -12.19 11.40 6.00
C PRO A 242 -11.34 10.15 6.32
N THR A 243 -11.41 9.11 5.47
CA THR A 243 -10.61 7.89 5.65
C THR A 243 -9.24 7.97 4.97
N VAL A 244 -9.00 8.98 4.12
CA VAL A 244 -7.68 9.17 3.50
C VAL A 244 -6.69 9.66 4.55
N GLN A 245 -5.62 8.89 4.71
CA GLN A 245 -4.56 9.16 5.68
C GLN A 245 -3.78 10.41 5.31
N VAL A 246 -3.29 11.14 6.31
CA VAL A 246 -2.36 12.26 6.14
C VAL A 246 -0.98 11.78 6.54
N GLY A 247 -0.02 11.86 5.61
CA GLY A 247 1.35 11.44 5.88
C GLY A 247 2.18 12.54 6.57
N ASP A 248 3.07 12.14 7.48
CA ASP A 248 4.07 13.02 8.10
C ASP A 248 5.49 12.66 7.63
N PRO A 249 5.98 13.27 6.52
CA PRO A 249 7.29 12.96 5.97
C PRO A 249 8.44 13.43 6.89
N PHE A 250 8.22 14.36 7.81
CA PHE A 250 9.27 14.81 8.70
C PHE A 250 9.54 13.78 9.79
N THR A 251 8.48 13.21 10.38
CA THR A 251 8.62 12.07 11.30
C THR A 251 9.22 10.86 10.58
N GLU A 252 8.79 10.57 9.35
CA GLU A 252 9.37 9.46 8.58
C GLU A 252 10.85 9.68 8.25
N LYS A 253 11.27 10.93 7.99
CA LYS A 253 12.70 11.24 7.81
C LYS A 253 13.51 10.96 9.08
N LEU A 254 12.95 11.23 10.26
CA LEU A 254 13.59 10.87 11.52
C LEU A 254 13.69 9.35 11.69
N LEU A 255 12.68 8.59 11.27
CA LEU A 255 12.71 7.13 11.29
C LEU A 255 13.76 6.55 10.34
N LEU A 256 13.93 7.15 9.17
CA LEU A 256 14.95 6.73 8.19
C LEU A 256 16.39 6.90 8.73
N GLU A 257 16.62 7.89 9.59
CA GLU A 257 17.96 8.18 10.13
C GLU A 257 18.22 7.58 11.52
N ALA A 258 17.21 6.98 12.15
CA ALA A 258 17.28 6.39 13.49
C ALA A 258 17.86 4.97 13.46
#